data_AF-A0A9W4TT20-F1
#
_entry.id   AF-A0A9W4TT20-F1
#
_cell.length_a   1.000
_cell.length_b   1.000
_cell.length_c   1.000
_cell.angle_alpha   90.00
_cell.angle_beta   90.00
_cell.angle_gamma   90.00
#
_symmetry.space_group_name_H-M   'P 1'
#
loop_
_entity.id
_entity.type
_entity.pdbx_description
1 polymer ?
#
loop_
_entity_poly.entity_id
_entity_poly.type
_entity_poly.pdbx_seq_one_letter_code
_entity_poly.pdbx_strand_id
1 'polypeptide(L)'
;MSSSSSPEPDTSQITLEDSISKQGRKKTKSSTLSEEQKKAHHIASEQKRRENIRSEFDKIVSLTPNLTESENRSELNILTKSADYIDQLRDENQKLIELCRMKGIQVPSELIYTGPQNDGSDIAK
;
A
#
# COMPACT_ATOMS: atom_id res chain seq x y z
N MET A 1 -20.33 31.40 -36.23
CA MET A 1 -19.33 30.37 -35.91
C MET A 1 -19.38 30.16 -34.41
N SER A 2 -19.85 29.00 -33.99
CA SER A 2 -20.26 28.73 -32.61
C SER A 2 -19.05 28.44 -31.73
N SER A 3 -19.00 29.18 -30.63
CA SER A 3 -18.10 29.07 -29.48
C SER A 3 -18.54 27.93 -28.54
N SER A 4 -17.61 27.09 -28.09
CA SER A 4 -17.80 26.24 -26.90
C SER A 4 -16.62 26.41 -25.94
N SER A 5 -16.86 27.21 -24.91
CA SER A 5 -16.01 27.32 -23.71
C SER A 5 -16.36 26.14 -22.79
N SER A 6 -15.39 25.26 -22.54
CA SER A 6 -15.46 24.21 -21.51
C SER A 6 -15.10 24.80 -20.15
N PRO A 7 -15.82 24.51 -19.05
CA PRO A 7 -15.38 24.84 -17.72
C PRO A 7 -14.58 23.69 -17.10
N GLU A 8 -13.40 24.02 -16.59
CA GLU A 8 -12.57 23.19 -15.70
C GLU A 8 -13.28 23.03 -14.34
N PRO A 9 -13.26 21.84 -13.70
CA PRO A 9 -13.63 21.71 -12.30
C PRO A 9 -12.42 22.02 -11.41
N ASP A 10 -12.58 23.13 -10.68
CA ASP A 10 -11.71 23.64 -9.63
C ASP A 10 -11.45 22.56 -8.55
N THR A 11 -10.21 22.08 -8.46
CA THR A 11 -9.76 21.17 -7.39
C THR A 11 -9.46 22.01 -6.16
N SER A 12 -10.53 22.40 -5.45
CA SER A 12 -10.39 23.02 -4.14
C SER A 12 -9.98 21.96 -3.13
N GLN A 13 -8.73 22.08 -2.66
CA GLN A 13 -8.12 21.32 -1.58
C GLN A 13 -9.05 21.32 -0.35
N ILE A 14 -9.52 20.14 0.08
CA ILE A 14 -10.15 19.96 1.39
C ILE A 14 -9.11 19.32 2.30
N THR A 15 -8.33 20.18 2.96
CA THR A 15 -7.56 19.85 4.16
C THR A 15 -8.55 19.59 5.29
N LEU A 16 -8.62 18.35 5.76
CA LEU A 16 -9.32 17.98 6.99
C LEU A 16 -8.44 18.42 8.17
N GLU A 17 -8.57 19.68 8.57
CA GLU A 17 -8.09 20.13 9.87
C GLU A 17 -9.20 20.02 10.91
N ASP A 18 -8.82 19.38 12.00
CA ASP A 18 -9.59 19.12 13.20
C ASP A 18 -10.07 20.44 13.82
N SER A 19 -11.38 20.61 14.00
CA SER A 19 -11.96 21.76 14.70
C SER A 19 -13.17 21.33 15.51
N ILE A 20 -12.88 20.98 16.76
CA ILE A 20 -13.85 20.82 17.83
C ILE A 20 -14.43 22.20 18.14
N SER A 21 -15.67 22.47 17.69
CA SER A 21 -16.49 23.52 18.29
C SER A 21 -17.96 23.09 18.38
N LYS A 22 -18.39 22.84 19.61
CA LYS A 22 -19.79 22.70 20.01
C LYS A 22 -20.51 24.03 19.83
N GLN A 23 -21.63 24.07 19.11
CA GLN A 23 -22.96 24.54 19.57
C GLN A 23 -23.95 24.73 18.40
N GLY A 24 -25.16 24.15 18.54
CA GLY A 24 -26.39 24.91 18.28
C GLY A 24 -27.09 24.88 16.90
N ARG A 25 -27.80 23.77 16.63
CA ARG A 25 -29.21 23.75 16.14
C ARG A 25 -29.52 24.13 14.67
N LYS A 26 -29.68 23.09 13.82
CA LYS A 26 -30.93 22.79 13.08
C LYS A 26 -30.86 21.39 12.44
N LYS A 27 -31.75 20.49 12.85
CA LYS A 27 -31.96 19.18 12.21
C LYS A 27 -32.61 19.41 10.84
N THR A 28 -31.86 19.20 9.77
CA THR A 28 -32.43 18.79 8.48
C THR A 28 -31.97 17.36 8.21
N LYS A 29 -32.87 16.44 8.53
CA LYS A 29 -33.15 15.16 7.86
C LYS A 29 -31.92 14.41 7.33
N SER A 30 -31.54 13.35 8.05
CA SER A 30 -30.82 12.16 7.57
C SER A 30 -30.11 12.37 6.22
N SER A 31 -28.82 12.67 6.24
CA SER A 31 -27.96 12.52 5.06
C SER A 31 -27.70 11.04 4.81
N THR A 32 -28.77 10.25 4.69
CA THR A 32 -28.77 9.05 3.87
C THR A 32 -28.33 9.53 2.50
N LEU A 33 -27.05 9.32 2.20
CA LEU A 33 -26.49 9.46 0.86
C LEU A 33 -27.53 8.91 -0.13
N SER A 34 -27.89 9.69 -1.15
CA SER A 34 -28.75 9.19 -2.21
C SER A 34 -28.19 7.86 -2.73
N GLU A 35 -29.04 6.93 -3.16
CA GLU A 35 -28.56 5.66 -3.73
C GLU A 35 -27.56 5.89 -4.87
N GLU A 36 -27.73 6.99 -5.62
CA GLU A 36 -26.78 7.42 -6.65
C GLU A 36 -25.45 7.91 -6.07
N GLN A 37 -25.47 8.67 -4.96
CA GLN A 37 -24.27 9.11 -4.26
C GLN A 37 -23.53 7.95 -3.60
N LYS A 38 -24.26 6.98 -3.01
CA LYS A 38 -23.67 5.75 -2.45
C LYS A 38 -22.98 4.95 -3.54
N LYS A 39 -23.62 4.79 -4.70
CA LYS A 39 -23.06 4.08 -5.84
C LYS A 39 -21.79 4.76 -6.35
N ALA A 40 -21.80 6.09 -6.49
CA ALA A 40 -20.62 6.85 -6.91
C ALA A 40 -19.46 6.71 -5.90
N HIS A 41 -19.73 6.86 -4.59
CA HIS A 41 -18.73 6.71 -3.54
C HIS A 41 -18.16 5.28 -3.48
N HIS A 42 -19.02 4.26 -3.63
CA HIS A 42 -18.59 2.87 -3.66
C HIS A 42 -17.64 2.59 -4.84
N ILE A 43 -17.98 3.07 -6.05
CA ILE A 43 -17.13 2.92 -7.23
C ILE A 43 -15.78 3.62 -7.02
N ALA A 44 -15.79 4.86 -6.51
CA ALA A 44 -14.57 5.61 -6.25
C ALA A 44 -13.69 4.93 -5.18
N SER A 45 -14.28 4.46 -4.09
CA SER A 45 -13.58 3.75 -3.02
C SER A 45 -12.94 2.45 -3.52
N GLU A 46 -13.66 1.67 -4.33
CA GLU A 46 -13.13 0.42 -4.89
C GLU A 46 -12.05 0.69 -5.95
N GLN A 47 -12.19 1.74 -6.76
CA GLN A 47 -11.15 2.14 -7.70
C GLN A 47 -9.86 2.50 -6.96
N LYS A 48 -9.94 3.36 -5.94
CA LYS A 48 -8.79 3.71 -5.10
C LYS A 48 -8.17 2.49 -4.43
N ARG A 49 -9.00 1.57 -3.91
CA ARG A 49 -8.54 0.31 -3.32
C ARG A 49 -7.74 -0.52 -4.34
N ARG A 50 -8.24 -0.64 -5.57
CA ARG A 50 -7.54 -1.38 -6.65
C ARG A 50 -6.24 -0.72 -7.08
N GLU A 51 -6.23 0.61 -7.20
CA GLU A 51 -5.03 1.38 -7.53
C GLU A 51 -3.95 1.20 -6.45
N ASN A 52 -4.32 1.24 -5.17
CA ASN A 52 -3.41 0.97 -4.07
C ASN A 52 -2.83 -0.45 -4.16
N ILE A 53 -3.67 -1.46 -4.34
CA ILE A 53 -3.22 -2.86 -4.48
C ILE A 53 -2.23 -2.98 -5.66
N ARG A 54 -2.56 -2.38 -6.80
CA ARG A 54 -1.69 -2.37 -7.99
C ARG A 54 -0.32 -1.74 -7.69
N SER A 55 -0.31 -0.60 -7.01
CA SER A 55 0.94 0.08 -6.63
C SER A 55 1.80 -0.75 -5.70
N GLU A 56 1.21 -1.50 -4.76
CA GLU A 56 1.99 -2.41 -3.91
C GLU A 56 2.59 -3.57 -4.70
N PHE A 57 1.87 -4.12 -5.68
CA PHE A 57 2.43 -5.12 -6.60
C PHE A 57 3.60 -4.57 -7.42
N ASP A 58 3.51 -3.33 -7.91
CA ASP A 58 4.60 -2.69 -8.66
C ASP A 58 5.86 -2.51 -7.77
N LYS A 59 5.69 -2.19 -6.48
CA LYS A 59 6.81 -2.16 -5.52
C LYS A 59 7.44 -3.54 -5.34
N ILE A 60 6.63 -4.59 -5.19
CA ILE A 60 7.13 -5.97 -5.04
C ILE A 60 7.96 -6.38 -6.27
N VAL A 61 7.49 -6.05 -7.47
CA VAL A 61 8.22 -6.28 -8.72
C VAL A 61 9.57 -5.56 -8.71
N SER A 62 9.63 -4.31 -8.26
CA SER A 62 10.89 -3.54 -8.20
C SER A 62 11.92 -4.09 -7.21
N LEU A 63 11.46 -4.77 -6.15
CA LEU A 63 12.33 -5.33 -5.11
C LEU A 63 12.84 -6.74 -5.44
N THR A 64 12.18 -7.43 -6.37
CA THR A 64 12.47 -8.83 -6.67
C THR A 64 13.32 -8.93 -7.94
N PRO A 65 14.63 -9.28 -7.85
CA PRO A 65 15.53 -9.29 -9.00
C PRO A 65 15.11 -10.26 -10.11
N ASN A 66 14.37 -11.31 -9.73
CA ASN A 66 13.92 -12.38 -10.62
C ASN A 66 12.58 -12.05 -11.34
N LEU A 67 12.02 -10.87 -11.10
CA LEU A 67 10.84 -10.35 -11.78
C LEU A 67 11.24 -9.24 -12.75
N THR A 68 10.95 -9.44 -14.03
CA THR A 68 11.13 -8.39 -15.05
C THR A 68 9.85 -7.58 -15.21
N GLU A 69 9.93 -6.32 -15.67
CA GLU A 69 8.74 -5.50 -15.94
C GLU A 69 7.76 -6.18 -16.92
N SER A 70 8.24 -7.06 -17.79
CA SER A 70 7.38 -7.87 -18.67
C SER A 70 6.50 -8.88 -17.93
N GLU A 71 6.87 -9.28 -16.72
CA GLU A 71 6.14 -10.26 -15.89
C GLU A 71 5.22 -9.60 -14.85
N ASN A 72 5.16 -8.27 -14.79
CA ASN A 72 4.34 -7.48 -13.86
C ASN A 72 2.81 -7.62 -14.05
N ARG A 73 2.37 -8.43 -15.02
CA ARG A 73 0.95 -8.62 -15.34
C ARG A 73 0.31 -9.79 -14.58
N SER A 74 1.08 -10.75 -14.10
CA SER A 74 0.55 -11.94 -13.43
C SER A 74 0.73 -11.84 -11.91
N GLU A 75 -0.34 -11.49 -11.19
CA GLU A 75 -0.34 -11.41 -9.72
C GLU A 75 0.17 -12.70 -9.07
N LEU A 76 -0.25 -13.86 -9.57
CA LEU A 76 0.20 -15.16 -9.07
C LEU A 76 1.72 -15.33 -9.24
N ASN A 77 2.28 -15.00 -10.40
CA ASN A 77 3.72 -15.14 -10.61
C ASN A 77 4.51 -14.17 -9.73
N ILE A 78 4.00 -12.95 -9.55
CA ILE A 78 4.64 -11.97 -8.66
C ILE A 78 4.71 -12.54 -7.25
N LEU A 79 3.59 -13.04 -6.70
CA LEU A 79 3.54 -13.61 -5.36
C LEU A 79 4.47 -14.83 -5.23
N THR A 80 4.41 -15.77 -6.17
CA THR A 80 5.24 -16.98 -6.12
C THR A 80 6.73 -16.64 -6.15
N LYS A 81 7.18 -15.85 -7.12
CA LYS A 81 8.60 -15.49 -7.23
C LYS A 81 9.10 -14.65 -6.06
N SER A 82 8.22 -13.82 -5.48
CA SER A 82 8.56 -13.03 -4.29
C SER A 82 8.72 -13.92 -3.06
N ALA A 83 7.86 -14.92 -2.89
CA ALA A 83 8.01 -15.91 -1.82
C ALA A 83 9.31 -16.70 -1.98
N ASP A 84 9.60 -17.18 -3.19
CA ASP A 84 10.86 -17.87 -3.50
C ASP A 84 12.08 -16.99 -3.18
N TYR A 85 12.01 -15.69 -3.49
CA TYR A 85 13.10 -14.76 -3.22
C TYR A 85 13.29 -14.49 -1.73
N ILE A 86 12.22 -14.41 -0.94
CA ILE A 86 12.30 -14.31 0.52
C ILE A 86 13.03 -15.52 1.11
N ASP A 87 12.74 -16.73 0.62
CA ASP A 87 13.40 -17.95 1.09
C ASP A 87 14.88 -17.98 0.67
N GLN A 88 15.22 -17.54 -0.55
CA GLN A 88 16.61 -17.36 -0.98
C GLN A 88 17.37 -16.38 -0.08
N LEU A 89 16.79 -15.23 0.23
CA LEU A 89 17.40 -14.23 1.11
C LEU A 89 17.66 -14.78 2.53
N ARG A 90 16.77 -15.62 3.04
CA ARG A 90 16.96 -16.29 4.35
C ARG A 90 18.15 -17.24 4.31
N ASP A 91 18.24 -18.06 3.28
CA ASP A 91 19.34 -19.01 3.11
C ASP A 91 20.69 -18.29 2.94
N GLU A 92 20.72 -17.22 2.16
CA GLU A 92 21.91 -16.39 1.99
C GLU A 92 22.32 -15.69 3.29
N ASN A 93 21.37 -15.13 4.02
CA ASN A 93 21.63 -14.50 5.31
C ASN A 93 22.24 -15.50 6.30
N GLN A 94 21.71 -16.72 6.39
CA GLN A 94 22.26 -17.78 7.23
C GLN A 94 23.70 -18.13 6.85
N LYS A 95 23.99 -18.30 5.55
CA LYS A 95 25.35 -18.55 5.06
C LYS A 95 26.31 -17.42 5.40
N LEU A 96 25.87 -16.17 5.27
CA LEU A 96 26.68 -14.99 5.61
C LEU A 96 26.99 -14.92 7.11
N ILE A 97 26.01 -15.23 7.97
CA ILE A 97 26.21 -15.31 9.42
C ILE A 97 27.24 -16.39 9.75
N GLU A 98 27.14 -17.57 9.14
CA GLU A 98 28.09 -18.66 9.35
C GLU A 98 29.51 -18.27 8.90
N LEU A 99 29.64 -17.62 7.75
CA LEU A 99 30.93 -17.09 7.27
C LEU A 99 31.52 -16.05 8.22
N CYS A 100 30.70 -15.15 8.77
CA CYS A 100 31.15 -14.18 9.78
C CYS A 100 31.67 -14.88 11.03
N ARG A 101 30.92 -15.88 11.53
CA ARG A 101 31.32 -16.70 12.68
C ARG A 101 32.65 -17.42 12.44
N MET A 102 32.83 -18.03 11.26
CA MET A 102 34.09 -18.68 10.90
C MET A 102 35.28 -17.72 10.84
N LYS A 103 35.04 -16.48 10.39
CA LYS A 103 36.05 -15.42 10.32
C LYS A 103 36.27 -14.68 11.65
N GLY A 104 35.54 -15.06 12.71
CA GLY A 104 35.60 -14.38 14.01
C GLY A 104 35.01 -12.97 14.01
N ILE A 105 34.19 -12.64 13.00
CA ILE A 105 33.47 -11.36 12.91
C ILE A 105 32.20 -11.48 13.74
N GLN A 106 32.02 -10.59 14.72
CA GLN A 106 30.78 -10.53 15.47
C GLN A 106 29.68 -9.92 14.61
N VAL A 107 28.54 -10.61 14.54
CA VAL A 107 27.35 -10.12 13.83
C VAL A 107 26.48 -9.33 14.83
N PRO A 108 26.21 -8.03 14.58
CA PRO A 108 25.28 -7.23 15.37
C PRO A 108 23.91 -7.90 15.48
N SER A 109 23.29 -7.82 16.65
CA SER A 109 21.98 -8.44 16.92
C SER A 109 20.86 -7.88 16.03
N GLU A 110 20.97 -6.62 15.59
CA GLU A 110 20.01 -5.99 14.67
C GLU A 110 19.97 -6.61 13.26
N LEU A 111 21.04 -7.32 12.86
CA LEU A 111 21.14 -7.98 11.56
C LEU A 111 20.67 -9.44 11.60
N ILE A 112 20.35 -9.95 12.80
CA ILE A 112 19.83 -11.28 12.98
C ILE A 112 18.32 -11.25 12.67
N TYR A 113 17.93 -11.91 11.58
CA TYR A 113 16.53 -12.05 11.23
C TYR A 113 15.79 -12.93 12.25
N THR A 114 14.87 -12.35 13.02
CA THR A 114 14.07 -13.05 14.05
C THR A 114 12.68 -13.47 13.56
N GLY A 115 12.39 -13.31 12.26
CA GLY A 115 11.05 -13.48 11.72
C GLY A 115 10.18 -12.24 11.86
N PRO A 116 8.99 -12.24 11.21
CA PRO A 116 8.01 -11.18 11.38
C PRO A 116 7.52 -11.15 12.84
N GLN A 117 7.39 -9.95 13.41
CA GLN A 117 6.75 -9.78 14.71
C GLN A 117 5.25 -10.01 14.55
N ASN A 118 4.71 -11.04 15.23
CA ASN A 118 3.28 -11.32 15.24
C ASN A 118 2.52 -10.45 16.26
N ASP A 119 2.93 -9.21 16.46
CA ASP A 119 2.36 -8.29 17.45
C ASP A 119 1.23 -7.42 16.89
N GLY A 120 0.87 -7.60 15.62
CA GLY A 120 -0.27 -6.92 14.99
C GLY A 120 -0.02 -5.45 14.69
N SER A 121 1.23 -4.97 14.82
CA SER A 121 1.62 -3.58 14.53
C SER A 121 1.36 -3.16 13.08
N ASP A 122 1.32 -4.12 12.15
CA ASP A 122 1.15 -3.87 10.72
C ASP A 122 -0.31 -3.65 10.28
N ILE A 123 -1.28 -3.88 11.16
CA ILE A 123 -2.73 -3.78 10.85
C ILE A 123 -3.28 -2.37 11.11
N ALA A 124 -2.53 -1.53 11.84
CA ALA A 124 -2.99 -0.22 12.30
C ALA A 124 -2.19 0.93 11.68
N LYS A 125 -2.50 1.32 10.44
CA LYS A 125 -2.25 2.67 9.90
C LYS A 125 -3.38 3.13 9.01
#